data_AF-A0A953TZV4-F1
#
_entry.id   AF-A0A953TZV4-F1
#
_cell.length_a   1.000
_cell.length_b   1.000
_cell.length_c   1.000
_cell.angle_alpha   90.00
_cell.angle_beta   90.00
_cell.angle_gamma   90.00
#
_symmetry.space_group_name_H-M   'P 1'
#
loop_
_entity.id
_entity.type
_entity.pdbx_description
1 polymer ?
#
loop_
_entity_poly.entity_id
_entity_poly.type
_entity_poly.pdbx_seq_one_letter_code
_entity_poly.pdbx_strand_id
1 'polypeptide(L)'
;MNSPASTVSAPADSPEAQRYNRIRRWLGIADFALGLLLLIALLATGWNGALRDLAYRASSWYTVQVFLYVLMLLLIGKLLGLGLDYYGFRLEHRFNLSNQKLRAWMWDETKGFLVGAVLGIIVVELLYFIIRQAQQYWWLIAWAAFLGMFVLMAQLAPVVLFPIFYKFEPLQNEELKSRLVKLSERAGTRVRGVYKWNLSEKSKKANAALTGLGNTRRIILADTLLDHYSPDEIEAVLAHELGHHVHRHIFKSILVQAGITFVGFWAANWLLHYAIERWHLFETLSDFANLPLLVLISTVLGFLLLPAVNAFSRYNERQADRYAFRSIPDVRAFISSMNKLAAQNLAERSPSKWVEWFFHSHPAISRRVAAAEAWSNRPPSAAVR
;
A
#
# COMPACT_ATOMS: atom_id res chain seq x y z
N MET A 1 1.83 35.69 35.75
CA MET A 1 0.95 36.06 34.63
C MET A 1 1.15 35.05 33.53
N ASN A 2 0.26 34.07 33.43
CA ASN A 2 0.35 32.99 32.45
C ASN A 2 -0.21 33.51 31.13
N SER A 3 0.64 33.71 30.13
CA SER A 3 0.17 33.86 28.75
C SER A 3 -0.58 32.60 28.35
N PRO A 4 -1.77 32.70 27.73
CA PRO A 4 -2.46 31.52 27.21
C PRO A 4 -1.56 30.90 26.14
N ALA A 5 -1.23 29.62 26.31
CA ALA A 5 -0.55 28.83 25.30
C ALA A 5 -1.33 28.96 23.99
N SER A 6 -0.73 29.62 23.00
CA SER A 6 -1.29 29.70 21.66
C SER A 6 -1.46 28.28 21.14
N THR A 7 -2.71 27.85 20.97
CA THR A 7 -3.03 26.66 20.19
C THR A 7 -2.49 26.90 18.79
N VAL A 8 -1.40 26.24 18.42
CA VAL A 8 -0.84 26.33 17.07
C VAL A 8 -1.71 25.44 16.20
N SER A 9 -2.90 25.95 15.85
CA SER A 9 -3.78 25.27 14.92
C SER A 9 -2.99 24.90 13.67
N ALA A 10 -3.06 23.62 13.27
CA ALA A 10 -2.36 23.15 12.10
C ALA A 10 -2.64 24.09 10.92
N PRO A 11 -1.61 24.67 10.27
CA PRO A 11 -1.83 25.69 9.26
C PRO A 11 -2.71 25.14 8.14
N ALA A 12 -3.63 25.97 7.63
CA ALA A 12 -4.54 25.57 6.55
C ALA A 12 -3.77 24.99 5.35
N ASP A 13 -4.43 24.11 4.60
CA ASP A 13 -3.82 23.50 3.42
C ASP A 13 -3.48 24.57 2.38
N SER A 14 -2.25 24.51 1.85
CA SER A 14 -1.85 25.42 0.78
C SER A 14 -2.71 25.16 -0.46
N PRO A 15 -3.02 26.19 -1.27
CA PRO A 15 -3.74 26.00 -2.54
C PRO A 15 -3.04 24.98 -3.46
N GLU A 16 -1.70 24.94 -3.38
CA GLU A 16 -0.88 23.97 -4.09
C GLU A 16 -1.13 22.53 -3.64
N ALA A 17 -1.12 22.25 -2.33
CA ALA A 17 -1.40 20.92 -1.79
C ALA A 17 -2.82 20.46 -2.16
N GLN A 18 -3.82 21.34 -2.06
CA GLN A 18 -5.20 21.00 -2.46
C GLN A 18 -5.30 20.67 -3.95
N ARG A 19 -4.61 21.43 -4.82
CA ARG A 19 -4.61 21.19 -6.26
C ARG A 19 -3.92 19.87 -6.60
N TYR A 20 -2.77 19.61 -6.00
CA TYR A 20 -2.02 18.36 -6.18
C TYR A 20 -2.88 17.14 -5.81
N ASN A 21 -3.43 17.11 -4.60
CA ASN A 21 -4.22 15.97 -4.12
C ASN A 21 -5.52 15.78 -4.90
N ARG A 22 -6.17 16.87 -5.35
CA ARG A 22 -7.35 16.78 -6.23
C ARG A 22 -7.02 16.12 -7.56
N ILE A 23 -5.95 16.54 -8.23
CA ILE A 23 -5.55 15.96 -9.52
C ILE A 23 -5.13 14.50 -9.30
N ARG A 24 -4.36 14.21 -8.24
CA ARG A 24 -3.92 12.84 -7.92
C ARG A 24 -5.11 11.91 -7.64
N ARG A 25 -6.13 12.38 -6.93
CA ARG A 25 -7.38 11.61 -6.73
C ARG A 25 -8.10 11.33 -8.03
N TRP A 26 -8.30 12.34 -8.89
CA TRP A 26 -8.93 12.14 -10.18
C TRP A 26 -8.15 11.21 -11.09
N LEU A 27 -6.81 11.24 -11.04
CA LEU A 27 -5.96 10.30 -11.75
C LEU A 27 -6.20 8.87 -11.26
N GLY A 28 -6.24 8.64 -9.94
CA GLY A 28 -6.55 7.34 -9.37
C GLY A 28 -7.96 6.84 -9.69
N ILE A 29 -8.96 7.74 -9.71
CA ILE A 29 -10.33 7.39 -10.11
C ILE A 29 -10.38 7.02 -11.61
N ALA A 30 -9.68 7.77 -12.46
CA ALA A 30 -9.62 7.49 -13.89
C ALA A 30 -8.93 6.13 -14.17
N ASP A 31 -7.83 5.84 -13.47
CA ASP A 31 -7.13 4.55 -13.57
C ASP A 31 -8.03 3.38 -13.13
N PHE A 32 -8.69 3.51 -11.97
CA PHE A 32 -9.66 2.52 -11.49
C PHE A 32 -10.82 2.31 -12.48
N ALA A 33 -11.39 3.41 -12.99
CA ALA A 33 -12.48 3.35 -13.96
C ALA A 33 -12.04 2.70 -15.28
N LEU A 34 -10.84 3.01 -15.77
CA LEU A 34 -10.28 2.42 -16.97
C LEU A 34 -10.10 0.91 -16.82
N GLY A 35 -9.56 0.45 -15.70
CA GLY A 35 -9.43 -0.98 -15.38
C GLY A 35 -10.79 -1.67 -15.29
N LEU A 36 -11.77 -1.06 -14.61
CA LEU A 36 -13.12 -1.59 -14.50
C LEU A 36 -13.81 -1.70 -15.87
N LEU A 37 -13.71 -0.66 -16.69
CA LEU A 37 -14.25 -0.63 -18.04
C LEU A 37 -13.59 -1.68 -18.93
N LEU A 38 -12.28 -1.90 -18.80
CA LEU A 38 -11.59 -2.96 -19.53
C LEU A 38 -12.15 -4.34 -19.17
N LEU A 39 -12.30 -4.65 -17.88
CA LEU A 39 -12.86 -5.93 -17.43
C LEU A 39 -14.30 -6.14 -17.93
N ILE A 40 -15.13 -5.10 -17.82
CA ILE A 40 -16.51 -5.13 -18.31
C ILE A 40 -16.54 -5.31 -19.83
N ALA A 41 -15.72 -4.57 -20.58
CA ALA A 41 -15.64 -4.67 -22.03
C ALA A 41 -15.21 -6.07 -22.46
N LEU A 42 -14.17 -6.64 -21.84
CA LEU A 42 -13.70 -8.00 -22.13
C LEU A 42 -14.81 -9.04 -21.95
N LEU A 43 -15.64 -8.90 -20.91
CA LEU A 43 -16.76 -9.80 -20.63
C LEU A 43 -17.95 -9.56 -21.56
N ALA A 44 -18.34 -8.31 -21.79
CA ALA A 44 -19.53 -7.96 -22.56
C ALA A 44 -19.37 -8.17 -24.08
N THR A 45 -18.16 -8.00 -24.62
CA THR A 45 -17.89 -8.21 -26.06
C THR A 45 -17.48 -9.63 -26.42
N GLY A 46 -17.22 -10.48 -25.41
CA GLY A 46 -16.65 -11.82 -25.63
C GLY A 46 -15.16 -11.81 -26.01
N TRP A 47 -14.47 -10.67 -25.97
CA TRP A 47 -13.04 -10.59 -26.29
C TRP A 47 -12.17 -11.46 -25.37
N ASN A 48 -12.62 -11.73 -24.15
CA ASN A 48 -11.96 -12.70 -23.27
C ASN A 48 -11.82 -14.10 -23.92
N GLY A 49 -12.84 -14.55 -24.65
CA GLY A 49 -12.83 -15.84 -25.36
C GLY A 49 -11.92 -15.80 -26.58
N ALA A 50 -11.95 -14.71 -27.35
CA ALA A 50 -11.06 -14.53 -28.50
C ALA A 50 -9.57 -14.55 -28.10
N LEU A 51 -9.23 -13.92 -26.97
CA LEU A 51 -7.86 -13.96 -26.42
C LEU A 51 -7.47 -15.38 -25.97
N ARG A 52 -8.41 -16.12 -25.36
CA ARG A 52 -8.20 -17.53 -25.00
C ARG A 52 -7.95 -18.38 -26.24
N ASP A 53 -8.76 -18.22 -27.26
CA ASP A 53 -8.65 -18.99 -28.50
C ASP A 53 -7.34 -18.69 -29.25
N LEU A 54 -6.85 -17.45 -29.18
CA LEU A 54 -5.53 -17.10 -29.69
C LEU A 54 -4.41 -17.84 -28.92
N ALA A 55 -4.51 -17.92 -27.60
CA ALA A 55 -3.57 -18.69 -26.78
C ALA A 55 -3.63 -20.19 -27.11
N TYR A 56 -4.82 -20.76 -27.32
CA TYR A 56 -5.02 -22.14 -27.76
C TYR A 56 -4.38 -22.43 -29.13
N ARG A 57 -4.44 -21.49 -30.08
CA ARG A 57 -3.79 -21.63 -31.38
C ARG A 57 -2.26 -21.57 -31.29
N ALA A 58 -1.72 -20.85 -30.31
CA ALA A 58 -0.29 -20.62 -30.18
C ALA A 58 0.48 -21.80 -29.54
N SER A 59 -0.19 -22.66 -28.76
CA SER A 59 0.46 -23.80 -28.10
C SER A 59 -0.53 -24.91 -27.76
N SER A 60 -0.08 -26.16 -27.72
CA SER A 60 -0.84 -27.30 -27.22
C SER A 60 -0.71 -27.51 -25.70
N TRP A 61 0.22 -26.82 -25.05
CA TRP A 61 0.49 -26.99 -23.62
C TRP A 61 -0.35 -26.02 -22.80
N TYR A 62 -1.21 -26.54 -21.93
CA TYR A 62 -2.14 -25.73 -21.12
C TYR A 62 -1.47 -24.60 -20.33
N THR A 63 -0.34 -24.87 -19.67
CA THR A 63 0.45 -23.86 -18.96
C THR A 63 0.98 -22.77 -19.89
N VAL A 64 1.38 -23.11 -21.12
CA VAL A 64 1.81 -22.07 -22.07
C VAL A 64 0.61 -21.22 -22.54
N GLN A 65 -0.58 -21.82 -22.67
CA GLN A 65 -1.79 -21.10 -23.04
C GLN A 65 -2.21 -20.10 -21.95
N VAL A 66 -2.22 -20.51 -20.68
CA VAL A 66 -2.50 -19.62 -19.54
C VAL A 66 -1.45 -18.50 -19.45
N PHE A 67 -0.17 -18.84 -19.55
CA PHE A 67 0.92 -17.86 -19.64
C PHE A 67 0.67 -16.78 -20.71
N LEU A 68 0.41 -17.20 -21.95
CA LEU A 68 0.20 -16.29 -23.08
C LEU A 68 -1.05 -15.42 -22.86
N TYR A 69 -2.14 -16.02 -22.36
CA TYR A 69 -3.37 -15.31 -22.06
C TYR A 69 -3.16 -14.20 -21.02
N VAL A 70 -2.52 -14.54 -19.90
CA VAL A 70 -2.21 -13.57 -18.83
C VAL A 70 -1.26 -12.49 -19.36
N LEU A 71 -0.24 -12.85 -20.12
CA LEU A 71 0.69 -11.90 -20.72
C LEU A 71 -0.04 -10.90 -21.64
N MET A 72 -0.96 -11.37 -22.49
CA MET A 72 -1.77 -10.50 -23.34
C MET A 72 -2.63 -9.53 -22.52
N LEU A 73 -3.32 -10.01 -21.48
CA LEU A 73 -4.12 -9.16 -20.60
C LEU A 73 -3.26 -8.10 -19.89
N LEU A 74 -2.09 -8.48 -19.39
CA LEU A 74 -1.15 -7.57 -18.75
C LEU A 74 -0.62 -6.51 -19.72
N LEU A 75 -0.30 -6.90 -20.95
CA LEU A 75 0.16 -5.96 -21.99
C LEU A 75 -0.96 -4.99 -22.39
N ILE A 76 -2.18 -5.47 -22.60
CA ILE A 76 -3.34 -4.60 -22.88
C ILE A 76 -3.55 -3.61 -21.74
N GLY A 77 -3.57 -4.09 -20.50
CA GLY A 77 -3.70 -3.24 -19.32
C GLY A 77 -2.59 -2.19 -19.22
N LYS A 78 -1.33 -2.59 -19.44
CA LYS A 78 -0.20 -1.66 -19.40
C LYS A 78 -0.28 -0.61 -20.50
N LEU A 79 -0.65 -0.99 -21.73
CA LEU A 79 -0.79 -0.06 -22.85
C LEU A 79 -1.89 0.98 -22.58
N LEU A 80 -3.02 0.56 -22.02
CA LEU A 80 -4.12 1.47 -21.66
C LEU A 80 -3.73 2.40 -20.49
N GLY A 81 -3.06 1.88 -19.47
CA GLY A 81 -2.66 2.65 -18.28
C GLY A 81 -1.44 3.57 -18.49
N LEU A 82 -0.58 3.30 -19.48
CA LEU A 82 0.69 3.99 -19.68
C LEU A 82 0.55 5.52 -19.79
N GLY A 83 -0.53 5.99 -20.41
CA GLY A 83 -0.82 7.42 -20.51
C GLY A 83 -1.08 8.08 -19.16
N LEU A 84 -1.81 7.39 -18.27
CA LEU A 84 -2.09 7.84 -16.91
C LEU A 84 -0.82 7.76 -16.04
N ASP A 85 -0.02 6.69 -16.18
CA ASP A 85 1.27 6.54 -15.50
C ASP A 85 2.21 7.71 -15.84
N TYR A 86 2.34 8.03 -17.13
CA TYR A 86 3.16 9.14 -17.61
C TYR A 86 2.63 10.49 -17.12
N TYR A 87 1.31 10.66 -17.09
CA TYR A 87 0.70 11.87 -16.51
C TYR A 87 1.01 11.98 -15.00
N GLY A 88 1.00 10.87 -14.27
CA GLY A 88 1.43 10.81 -12.86
C GLY A 88 2.89 11.23 -12.67
N PHE A 89 3.80 10.72 -13.51
CA PHE A 89 5.20 11.14 -13.54
C PHE A 89 5.34 12.66 -13.77
N ARG A 90 4.61 13.21 -14.75
CA ARG A 90 4.58 14.64 -15.04
C ARG A 90 3.98 15.46 -13.89
N LEU A 91 2.98 14.92 -13.21
CA LEU A 91 2.33 15.56 -12.07
C LEU A 91 3.31 15.75 -10.90
N GLU A 92 4.06 14.71 -10.55
CA GLU A 92 5.08 14.79 -9.49
C GLU A 92 6.16 15.84 -9.80
N HIS A 93 6.56 15.97 -11.06
CA HIS A 93 7.50 17.01 -11.51
C HIS A 93 6.89 18.41 -11.46
N ARG A 94 5.63 18.54 -11.87
CA ARG A 94 4.91 19.83 -11.88
C ARG A 94 4.81 20.44 -10.48
N PHE A 95 4.68 19.60 -9.47
CA PHE A 95 4.61 20.00 -8.06
C PHE A 95 5.95 19.89 -7.32
N ASN A 96 7.05 19.72 -8.06
CA ASN A 96 8.41 19.68 -7.51
C ASN A 96 8.59 18.61 -6.41
N LEU A 97 7.96 17.45 -6.56
CA LEU A 97 8.01 16.32 -5.62
C LEU A 97 8.96 15.19 -6.08
N SER A 98 9.43 15.23 -7.32
CA SER A 98 10.31 14.22 -7.92
C SER A 98 11.62 14.80 -8.43
N ASN A 99 12.68 14.00 -8.30
CA ASN A 99 13.99 14.20 -8.95
C ASN A 99 14.23 13.19 -10.09
N GLN A 100 13.27 12.29 -10.32
CA GLN A 100 13.44 11.13 -11.18
C GLN A 100 13.47 11.55 -12.65
N LYS A 101 14.58 11.29 -13.35
CA LYS A 101 14.66 11.55 -14.80
C LYS A 101 13.74 10.59 -15.56
N LEU A 102 13.25 11.02 -16.73
CA LEU A 102 12.37 10.21 -17.59
C LEU A 102 12.91 8.81 -17.90
N ARG A 103 14.21 8.70 -18.23
CA ARG A 103 14.86 7.39 -18.48
C ARG A 103 14.83 6.48 -17.25
N ALA A 104 15.08 7.04 -16.07
CA ALA A 104 15.04 6.29 -14.82
C ALA A 104 13.61 5.85 -14.48
N TRP A 105 12.62 6.73 -14.74
CA TRP A 105 11.21 6.39 -14.61
C TRP A 105 10.81 5.25 -15.55
N MET A 106 11.10 5.33 -16.84
CA MET A 106 10.79 4.24 -17.79
C MET A 106 11.42 2.91 -17.39
N TRP A 107 12.65 2.95 -16.86
CA TRP A 107 13.31 1.75 -16.37
C TRP A 107 12.64 1.16 -15.13
N ASP A 108 12.19 2.01 -14.20
CA ASP A 108 11.42 1.56 -13.04
C ASP A 108 10.04 1.02 -13.44
N GLU A 109 9.36 1.65 -14.41
CA GLU A 109 8.11 1.15 -14.98
C GLU A 109 8.29 -0.24 -15.62
N THR A 110 9.39 -0.42 -16.37
CA THR A 110 9.70 -1.72 -17.01
C THR A 110 9.98 -2.78 -15.94
N LYS A 111 10.83 -2.48 -14.94
CA LYS A 111 11.10 -3.42 -13.83
C LYS A 111 9.84 -3.76 -13.05
N GLY A 112 8.99 -2.76 -12.77
CA GLY A 112 7.71 -2.93 -12.11
C GLY A 112 6.79 -3.85 -12.89
N PHE A 113 6.64 -3.61 -14.20
CA PHE A 113 5.87 -4.46 -15.09
C PHE A 113 6.38 -5.90 -15.13
N LEU A 114 7.70 -6.11 -15.28
CA LEU A 114 8.28 -7.45 -15.35
C LEU A 114 8.13 -8.23 -14.04
N VAL A 115 8.40 -7.59 -12.90
CA VAL A 115 8.19 -8.20 -11.57
C VAL A 115 6.72 -8.54 -11.38
N GLY A 116 5.82 -7.61 -11.68
CA GLY A 116 4.38 -7.82 -11.61
C GLY A 116 3.89 -8.94 -12.53
N ALA A 117 4.41 -9.02 -13.75
CA ALA A 117 4.07 -10.05 -14.71
C ALA A 117 4.52 -11.44 -14.23
N VAL A 118 5.76 -11.57 -13.75
CA VAL A 118 6.26 -12.85 -13.20
C VAL A 118 5.40 -13.30 -12.02
N LEU A 119 5.13 -12.42 -11.05
CA LEU A 119 4.31 -12.77 -9.88
C LEU A 119 2.86 -13.08 -10.27
N GLY A 120 2.26 -12.26 -11.15
CA GLY A 120 0.89 -12.45 -11.62
C GLY A 120 0.70 -13.76 -12.37
N ILE A 121 1.62 -14.08 -13.27
CA ILE A 121 1.62 -15.36 -14.01
C ILE A 121 1.75 -16.54 -13.04
N ILE A 122 2.69 -16.51 -12.09
CA ILE A 122 2.85 -17.60 -11.09
C ILE A 122 1.54 -17.80 -10.31
N VAL A 123 0.91 -16.72 -9.86
CA VAL A 123 -0.35 -16.79 -9.09
C VAL A 123 -1.47 -17.35 -9.93
N VAL A 124 -1.63 -16.91 -11.18
CA VAL A 124 -2.71 -17.36 -12.06
C VAL A 124 -2.49 -18.82 -12.50
N GLU A 125 -1.26 -19.21 -12.81
CA GLU A 125 -0.92 -20.61 -13.10
C GLU A 125 -1.25 -21.51 -11.91
N LEU A 126 -0.85 -21.12 -10.70
CA LEU A 126 -1.17 -21.85 -9.48
C LEU A 126 -2.69 -21.95 -9.27
N LEU A 127 -3.43 -20.86 -9.51
CA LEU A 127 -4.88 -20.84 -9.42
C LEU A 127 -5.52 -21.84 -10.38
N TYR A 128 -5.20 -21.80 -11.68
CA TYR A 128 -5.77 -22.72 -12.66
C TYR A 128 -5.26 -24.15 -12.51
N PHE A 129 -4.05 -24.35 -11.98
CA PHE A 129 -3.60 -25.66 -11.54
C PHE A 129 -4.53 -26.21 -10.44
N ILE A 130 -4.80 -25.43 -9.39
CA ILE A 130 -5.69 -25.84 -8.28
C ILE A 130 -7.11 -26.11 -8.80
N ILE A 131 -7.65 -25.24 -9.66
CA ILE A 131 -8.99 -25.42 -10.24
C ILE A 131 -9.07 -26.76 -11.00
N ARG A 132 -8.07 -27.11 -11.79
CA ARG A 132 -8.05 -28.38 -12.53
C ARG A 132 -7.96 -29.61 -11.63
N GLN A 133 -7.20 -29.53 -10.54
CA GLN A 133 -6.97 -30.68 -9.65
C GLN A 133 -8.10 -30.87 -8.61
N ALA A 134 -8.78 -29.80 -8.21
CA ALA A 134 -9.71 -29.83 -7.08
C ALA A 134 -10.96 -28.98 -7.32
N GLN A 135 -11.68 -29.21 -8.43
CA GLN A 135 -12.84 -28.40 -8.85
C GLN A 135 -13.90 -28.14 -7.76
N GLN A 136 -14.14 -29.07 -6.83
CA GLN A 136 -15.14 -28.86 -5.78
C GLN A 136 -14.64 -27.94 -4.64
N TYR A 137 -13.34 -28.00 -4.33
CA TYR A 137 -12.73 -27.31 -3.19
C TYR A 137 -11.71 -26.25 -3.61
N TRP A 138 -11.66 -25.90 -4.90
CA TRP A 138 -10.61 -25.06 -5.49
C TRP A 138 -10.50 -23.73 -4.76
N TRP A 139 -11.63 -23.12 -4.41
CA TRP A 139 -11.69 -21.80 -3.82
C TRP A 139 -11.08 -21.77 -2.41
N LEU A 140 -11.27 -22.84 -1.64
CA LEU A 140 -10.73 -22.96 -0.29
C LEU A 140 -9.22 -23.23 -0.34
N ILE A 141 -8.78 -24.11 -1.24
CA ILE A 141 -7.36 -24.42 -1.44
C ILE A 141 -6.62 -23.20 -2.02
N ALA A 142 -7.20 -22.52 -3.01
CA ALA A 142 -6.67 -21.31 -3.59
C ALA A 142 -6.63 -20.16 -2.59
N TRP A 143 -7.64 -20.02 -1.72
CA TRP A 143 -7.61 -19.07 -0.61
C TRP A 143 -6.46 -19.36 0.36
N ALA A 144 -6.28 -20.62 0.78
CA ALA A 144 -5.21 -21.00 1.69
C ALA A 144 -3.83 -20.77 1.06
N ALA A 145 -3.65 -21.13 -0.22
CA ALA A 145 -2.45 -20.87 -0.98
C ALA A 145 -2.18 -19.36 -1.14
N PHE A 146 -3.21 -18.58 -1.45
CA PHE A 146 -3.14 -17.12 -1.53
C PHE A 146 -2.72 -16.51 -0.19
N LEU A 147 -3.32 -16.94 0.93
CA LEU A 147 -2.98 -16.46 2.26
C LEU A 147 -1.52 -16.78 2.62
N GLY A 148 -1.07 -18.01 2.31
CA GLY A 148 0.32 -18.42 2.49
C GLY A 148 1.28 -17.55 1.66
N MET A 149 0.97 -17.35 0.38
CA MET A 149 1.74 -16.48 -0.51
C MET A 149 1.74 -15.03 -0.03
N PHE A 150 0.60 -14.50 0.43
CA PHE A 150 0.49 -13.15 0.97
C PHE A 150 1.39 -12.93 2.19
N VAL A 151 1.37 -13.86 3.15
CA VAL A 151 2.24 -13.80 4.34
C VAL A 151 3.71 -13.96 3.94
N LEU A 152 4.02 -14.86 3.02
CA LEU A 152 5.37 -15.04 2.48
C LEU A 152 5.87 -13.74 1.83
N MET A 153 5.07 -13.11 0.97
CA MET A 153 5.40 -11.86 0.30
C MET A 153 5.50 -10.69 1.27
N ALA A 154 4.67 -10.62 2.32
CA ALA A 154 4.80 -9.60 3.36
C ALA A 154 6.18 -9.64 4.05
N GLN A 155 6.79 -10.83 4.15
CA GLN A 155 8.12 -11.03 4.70
C GLN A 155 9.23 -10.84 3.65
N LEU A 156 9.04 -11.33 2.42
CA LEU A 156 10.05 -11.29 1.38
C LEU A 156 10.13 -9.94 0.64
N ALA A 157 9.02 -9.21 0.49
CA ALA A 157 8.96 -8.01 -0.33
C ALA A 157 9.98 -6.93 0.10
N PRO A 158 10.17 -6.59 1.39
CA PRO A 158 11.17 -5.60 1.78
C PRO A 158 12.61 -6.02 1.49
N VAL A 159 12.88 -7.33 1.42
CA VAL A 159 14.24 -7.88 1.26
C VAL A 159 14.57 -8.22 -0.19
N VAL A 160 13.57 -8.63 -0.98
CA VAL A 160 13.74 -9.09 -2.36
C VAL A 160 13.24 -8.05 -3.35
N LEU A 161 12.05 -7.47 -3.12
CA LEU A 161 11.44 -6.55 -4.10
C LEU A 161 11.97 -5.13 -3.95
N PHE A 162 12.06 -4.60 -2.73
CA PHE A 162 12.50 -3.20 -2.56
C PHE A 162 13.91 -2.93 -3.11
N PRO A 163 14.91 -3.82 -2.94
CA PRO A 163 16.24 -3.59 -3.49
C PRO A 163 16.33 -3.57 -5.03
N ILE A 164 15.33 -4.09 -5.74
CA ILE A 164 15.23 -3.98 -7.22
C ILE A 164 15.03 -2.50 -7.64
N PHE A 165 14.41 -1.71 -6.77
CA PHE A 165 14.06 -0.32 -7.03
C PHE A 165 14.95 0.65 -6.28
N TYR A 166 15.39 0.32 -5.07
CA TYR A 166 16.05 1.27 -4.17
C TYR A 166 17.35 0.74 -3.58
N LYS A 167 18.24 1.68 -3.28
CA LYS A 167 19.49 1.40 -2.56
C LYS A 167 19.30 1.65 -1.08
N PHE A 168 19.76 0.69 -0.27
CA PHE A 168 19.77 0.77 1.18
C PHE A 168 21.20 0.65 1.67
N GLU A 169 21.64 1.62 2.47
CA GLU A 169 22.98 1.68 3.05
C GLU A 169 22.88 1.69 4.58
N PRO A 170 23.84 1.14 5.33
CA PRO A 170 23.88 1.33 6.78
C PRO A 170 23.89 2.81 7.15
N LEU A 171 23.12 3.19 8.18
CA LEU A 171 23.13 4.56 8.68
C LEU A 171 24.49 4.87 9.35
N GLN A 172 25.15 5.93 8.87
CA GLN A 172 26.49 6.33 9.34
C GLN A 172 26.47 7.11 10.67
N ASN A 173 25.37 7.78 11.00
CA ASN A 173 25.23 8.53 12.25
C ASN A 173 25.02 7.56 13.42
N GLU A 174 26.11 7.25 14.15
CA GLU A 174 26.10 6.31 15.27
C GLU A 174 25.29 6.80 16.48
N GLU A 175 25.21 8.11 16.71
CA GLU A 175 24.40 8.67 17.81
C GLU A 175 22.91 8.43 17.55
N LEU A 176 22.42 8.84 16.37
CA LEU A 176 21.03 8.62 15.97
C LEU A 176 20.70 7.13 15.93
N LYS A 177 21.59 6.31 15.35
CA LYS A 177 21.44 4.86 15.32
C LYS A 177 21.30 4.27 16.74
N SER A 178 22.16 4.67 17.68
CA SER A 178 22.07 4.22 19.08
C SER A 178 20.75 4.64 19.73
N ARG A 179 20.30 5.88 19.51
CA ARG A 179 19.01 6.39 20.02
C ARG A 179 17.83 5.55 19.52
N LEU A 180 17.78 5.27 18.22
CA LEU A 180 16.69 4.52 17.60
C LEU A 180 16.68 3.03 17.99
N VAL A 181 17.86 2.43 18.18
CA VAL A 181 18.00 1.06 18.73
C VAL A 181 17.48 1.01 20.17
N LYS A 182 17.90 1.95 21.03
CA LYS A 182 17.40 2.03 22.42
C LYS A 182 15.90 2.25 22.49
N LEU A 183 15.32 3.07 21.60
CA LEU A 183 13.87 3.23 21.51
C LEU A 183 13.17 1.91 21.14
N SER A 184 13.74 1.17 20.19
CA SER A 184 13.23 -0.15 19.78
C SER A 184 13.27 -1.16 20.94
N GLU A 185 14.36 -1.19 21.69
CA GLU A 185 14.51 -2.07 22.86
C GLU A 185 13.50 -1.73 23.96
N ARG A 186 13.28 -0.44 24.24
CA ARG A 186 12.21 0.02 25.16
C ARG A 186 10.82 -0.42 24.71
N ALA A 187 10.59 -0.48 23.40
CA ALA A 187 9.35 -0.97 22.80
C ALA A 187 9.23 -2.51 22.78
N GLY A 188 10.20 -3.23 23.34
CA GLY A 188 10.20 -4.70 23.39
C GLY A 188 10.55 -5.37 22.06
N THR A 189 11.20 -4.66 21.13
CA THR A 189 11.60 -5.21 19.83
C THR A 189 13.08 -5.06 19.56
N ARG A 190 13.65 -6.05 18.86
CA ARG A 190 15.03 -6.00 18.39
C ARG A 190 15.03 -5.70 16.91
N VAL A 191 15.89 -4.76 16.51
CA VAL A 191 16.11 -4.41 15.10
C VAL A 191 17.50 -4.89 14.70
N ARG A 192 17.60 -5.51 13.52
CA ARG A 192 18.87 -6.00 12.97
C ARG A 192 19.80 -4.86 12.57
N GLY A 193 19.25 -3.68 12.29
CA GLY A 193 20.02 -2.50 11.96
C GLY A 193 19.15 -1.34 11.51
N VAL A 194 19.80 -0.18 11.37
CA VAL A 194 19.23 1.06 10.86
C VAL A 194 19.88 1.36 9.52
N TYR A 195 19.06 1.59 8.50
CA TYR A 195 19.49 1.78 7.12
C TYR A 195 18.97 3.11 6.59
N LYS A 196 19.82 3.82 5.86
CA LYS A 196 19.47 4.95 5.01
C LYS A 196 18.91 4.41 3.69
N TRP A 197 17.76 4.94 3.29
CA TRP A 197 17.13 4.72 2.00
C TRP A 197 17.41 5.92 1.11
N ASN A 198 18.11 5.70 -0.01
CA ASN A 198 18.42 6.76 -0.98
C ASN A 198 17.18 7.09 -1.82
N LEU A 199 16.17 7.72 -1.20
CA LEU A 199 14.91 8.09 -1.83
C LEU A 199 15.06 9.34 -2.69
N SER A 200 15.99 10.22 -2.34
CA SER A 200 16.28 11.48 -3.06
C SER A 200 16.63 11.30 -4.54
N GLU A 201 17.17 10.14 -4.94
CA GLU A 201 17.39 9.78 -6.37
C GLU A 201 16.09 9.85 -7.19
N LYS A 202 14.92 9.68 -6.55
CA LYS A 202 13.62 9.61 -7.22
C LYS A 202 12.58 10.61 -6.70
N SER A 203 12.55 10.87 -5.41
CA SER A 203 11.54 11.72 -4.77
C SER A 203 12.14 12.66 -3.74
N LYS A 204 11.55 13.85 -3.63
CA LYS A 204 11.86 14.83 -2.57
C LYS A 204 11.03 14.63 -1.30
N LYS A 205 10.09 13.68 -1.34
CA LYS A 205 9.21 13.34 -0.22
C LYS A 205 9.99 12.66 0.89
N ALA A 206 9.59 12.90 2.14
CA ALA A 206 10.13 12.23 3.31
C ALA A 206 9.33 10.97 3.64
N ASN A 207 10.04 9.94 4.11
CA ASN A 207 9.44 8.69 4.53
C ASN A 207 10.34 7.94 5.55
N ALA A 208 9.74 7.08 6.35
CA ALA A 208 10.40 6.13 7.21
C ALA A 208 9.54 4.86 7.29
N ALA A 209 10.17 3.73 7.56
CA ALA A 209 9.45 2.48 7.77
C ALA A 209 10.20 1.54 8.71
N LEU A 210 9.44 0.79 9.50
CA LEU A 210 9.93 -0.42 10.18
C LEU A 210 9.50 -1.64 9.36
N THR A 211 10.46 -2.32 8.73
CA THR A 211 10.17 -3.45 7.84
C THR A 211 10.62 -4.78 8.42
N GLY A 212 10.02 -5.88 7.95
CA GLY A 212 10.32 -7.25 8.36
C GLY A 212 9.52 -7.73 9.57
N LEU A 213 9.50 -9.05 9.76
CA LEU A 213 8.78 -9.73 10.84
C LEU A 213 9.73 -10.36 11.87
N GLY A 214 9.32 -10.35 13.14
CA GLY A 214 10.10 -10.99 14.21
C GLY A 214 11.51 -10.41 14.34
N ASN A 215 12.51 -11.29 14.29
CA ASN A 215 13.92 -10.93 14.51
C ASN A 215 14.62 -10.38 13.25
N THR A 216 13.94 -10.32 12.10
CA THR A 216 14.53 -9.78 10.86
C THR A 216 14.25 -8.30 10.65
N ARG A 217 13.71 -7.62 11.66
CA ARG A 217 13.25 -6.23 11.57
C ARG A 217 14.38 -5.26 11.25
N ARG A 218 14.09 -4.27 10.41
CA ARG A 218 15.04 -3.23 10.01
C ARG A 218 14.35 -1.87 10.02
N ILE A 219 15.04 -0.87 10.55
CA ILE A 219 14.60 0.53 10.46
C ILE A 219 15.15 1.08 9.15
N ILE A 220 14.28 1.67 8.35
CA ILE A 220 14.64 2.28 7.07
C ILE A 220 14.20 3.75 7.12
N LEU A 221 15.15 4.66 6.94
CA LEU A 221 14.93 6.11 6.98
C LEU A 221 15.32 6.71 5.62
N ALA A 222 14.41 7.44 4.98
CA ALA A 222 14.76 8.15 3.75
C ALA A 222 15.83 9.22 4.04
N ASP A 223 16.80 9.35 3.14
CA ASP A 223 17.77 10.45 3.14
C ASP A 223 17.08 11.83 3.21
N THR A 224 15.99 12.02 2.47
CA THR A 224 15.15 13.23 2.51
C THR A 224 14.50 13.50 3.89
N LEU A 225 14.34 12.49 4.74
CA LEU A 225 13.92 12.67 6.13
C LEU A 225 15.13 13.02 7.01
N LEU A 226 16.26 12.32 6.82
CA LEU A 226 17.48 12.56 7.59
C LEU A 226 18.04 13.98 7.40
N ASP A 227 17.90 14.54 6.21
CA ASP A 227 18.46 15.86 5.86
C ASP A 227 17.64 17.05 6.38
N HIS A 228 16.35 16.85 6.70
CA HIS A 228 15.41 17.94 7.00
C HIS A 228 14.77 17.88 8.40
N TYR A 229 15.01 16.79 9.14
CA TYR A 229 14.38 16.54 10.43
C TYR A 229 15.42 16.45 11.53
N SER A 230 15.08 16.98 12.70
CA SER A 230 15.91 16.84 13.88
C SER A 230 15.89 15.39 14.39
N PRO A 231 16.91 14.96 15.15
CA PRO A 231 16.90 13.64 15.79
C PRO A 231 15.63 13.35 16.61
N ASP A 232 15.06 14.37 17.28
CA ASP A 232 13.85 14.21 18.09
C ASP A 232 12.59 14.00 17.21
N GLU A 233 12.53 14.69 16.07
CA GLU A 233 11.44 14.48 15.10
C GLU A 233 11.52 13.09 14.46
N ILE A 234 12.73 12.62 14.14
CA ILE A 234 12.95 11.26 13.62
C ILE A 234 12.59 10.21 14.68
N GLU A 235 12.96 10.45 15.94
CA GLU A 235 12.57 9.59 17.06
C GLU A 235 11.05 9.53 17.23
N ALA A 236 10.35 10.66 17.06
CA ALA A 236 8.87 10.70 17.10
C ALA A 236 8.21 9.90 15.97
N VAL A 237 8.74 9.99 14.75
CA VAL A 237 8.26 9.16 13.62
C VAL A 237 8.51 7.69 13.91
N LEU A 238 9.70 7.31 14.39
CA LEU A 238 9.99 5.91 14.73
C LEU A 238 9.13 5.41 15.90
N ALA A 239 8.86 6.25 16.90
CA ALA A 239 8.00 5.89 18.02
C ALA A 239 6.59 5.52 17.53
N HIS A 240 6.06 6.23 16.53
CA HIS A 240 4.81 5.89 15.88
C HIS A 240 4.88 4.52 15.17
N GLU A 241 5.92 4.28 14.36
CA GLU A 241 6.14 2.98 13.69
C GLU A 241 6.24 1.82 14.69
N LEU A 242 6.91 2.04 15.83
CA LEU A 242 6.98 1.07 16.93
C LEU A 242 5.62 0.87 17.62
N GLY A 243 4.77 1.88 17.64
CA GLY A 243 3.38 1.75 18.09
C GLY A 243 2.59 0.71 17.31
N HIS A 244 2.83 0.59 16.00
CA HIS A 244 2.25 -0.49 15.19
C HIS A 244 2.74 -1.87 15.60
N HIS A 245 4.01 -1.96 15.98
CA HIS A 245 4.59 -3.20 16.48
C HIS A 245 3.97 -3.62 17.81
N VAL A 246 3.93 -2.72 18.79
CA VAL A 246 3.42 -2.99 20.15
C VAL A 246 1.98 -3.47 20.11
N HIS A 247 1.14 -2.84 19.27
CA HIS A 247 -0.27 -3.21 19.13
C HIS A 247 -0.52 -4.35 18.12
N ARG A 248 0.55 -4.97 17.59
CA ARG A 248 0.51 -6.09 16.64
C ARG A 248 -0.36 -5.80 15.41
N HIS A 249 -0.31 -4.59 14.88
CA HIS A 249 -1.16 -4.16 13.76
C HIS A 249 -0.97 -5.03 12.52
N ILE A 250 0.26 -5.44 12.19
CA ILE A 250 0.53 -6.35 11.05
C ILE A 250 -0.24 -7.67 11.20
N PHE A 251 -0.20 -8.30 12.38
CA PHE A 251 -0.93 -9.55 12.63
C PHE A 251 -2.44 -9.36 12.54
N LYS A 252 -2.98 -8.28 13.12
CA LYS A 252 -4.41 -7.98 13.01
C LYS A 252 -4.82 -7.73 11.56
N SER A 253 -4.01 -7.02 10.79
CA SER A 253 -4.24 -6.79 9.35
C SER A 253 -4.21 -8.09 8.55
N ILE A 254 -3.32 -9.05 8.87
CA ILE A 254 -3.33 -10.38 8.26
C ILE A 254 -4.64 -11.11 8.54
N LEU A 255 -5.16 -11.08 9.78
CA LEU A 255 -6.43 -11.71 10.12
C LEU A 255 -7.62 -11.07 9.40
N VAL A 256 -7.66 -9.73 9.35
CA VAL A 256 -8.70 -9.00 8.60
C VAL A 256 -8.61 -9.34 7.12
N GLN A 257 -7.42 -9.35 6.53
CA GLN A 257 -7.21 -9.70 5.12
C GLN A 257 -7.59 -11.16 4.83
N ALA A 258 -7.29 -12.09 5.75
CA ALA A 258 -7.69 -13.49 5.63
C ALA A 258 -9.20 -13.64 5.57
N GLY A 259 -9.95 -12.94 6.43
CA GLY A 259 -11.41 -12.95 6.43
C GLY A 259 -12.02 -12.31 5.17
N ILE A 260 -11.50 -11.14 4.75
CA ILE A 260 -11.97 -10.46 3.53
C ILE A 260 -11.75 -11.34 2.31
N THR A 261 -10.55 -11.91 2.16
CA THR A 261 -10.22 -12.76 1.02
C THR A 261 -10.95 -14.08 1.05
N PHE A 262 -11.24 -14.65 2.23
CA PHE A 262 -12.09 -15.84 2.34
C PHE A 262 -13.48 -15.60 1.73
N VAL A 263 -14.12 -14.49 2.12
CA VAL A 263 -15.40 -14.07 1.54
C VAL A 263 -15.27 -13.79 0.03
N GLY A 264 -14.15 -13.20 -0.39
CA GLY A 264 -13.85 -12.95 -1.80
C GLY A 264 -13.76 -14.23 -2.65
N PHE A 265 -12.98 -15.21 -2.20
CA PHE A 265 -12.86 -16.51 -2.88
C PHE A 265 -14.18 -17.30 -2.85
N TRP A 266 -14.93 -17.23 -1.76
CA TRP A 266 -16.27 -17.81 -1.68
C TRP A 266 -17.25 -17.17 -2.68
N ALA A 267 -17.27 -15.84 -2.75
CA ALA A 267 -18.10 -15.11 -3.72
C ALA A 267 -17.66 -15.38 -5.16
N ALA A 268 -16.35 -15.48 -5.42
CA ALA A 268 -15.79 -15.86 -6.71
C ALA A 268 -16.21 -17.27 -7.12
N ASN A 269 -16.17 -18.22 -6.19
CA ASN A 269 -16.70 -19.57 -6.41
C ASN A 269 -18.17 -19.57 -6.80
N TRP A 270 -19.01 -18.91 -6.00
CA TRP A 270 -20.44 -18.87 -6.24
C TRP A 270 -20.79 -18.21 -7.58
N LEU A 271 -20.20 -17.04 -7.87
CA LEU A 271 -20.51 -16.31 -9.10
C LEU A 271 -19.94 -17.01 -10.34
N LEU A 272 -18.80 -17.69 -10.24
CA LEU A 272 -18.25 -18.45 -11.35
C LEU A 272 -19.15 -19.62 -11.74
N HIS A 273 -19.66 -20.37 -10.76
CA HIS A 273 -20.64 -21.43 -11.02
C HIS A 273 -21.91 -20.86 -11.64
N TYR A 274 -22.43 -19.75 -11.11
CA TYR A 274 -23.60 -19.07 -11.67
C TYR A 274 -23.37 -18.60 -13.13
N ALA A 275 -22.18 -18.07 -13.44
CA ALA A 275 -21.82 -17.65 -14.78
C ALA A 275 -21.74 -18.80 -15.79
N ILE A 276 -21.33 -19.99 -15.34
CA ILE A 276 -21.29 -21.22 -16.15
C ILE A 276 -22.70 -21.79 -16.33
N GLU A 277 -23.41 -22.03 -15.23
CA GLU A 277 -24.67 -22.78 -15.22
C GLU A 277 -25.86 -21.95 -15.74
N ARG A 278 -25.89 -20.64 -15.45
CA ARG A 278 -27.05 -19.79 -15.73
C ARG A 278 -26.84 -18.82 -16.88
N TRP A 279 -25.64 -18.25 -16.99
CA TRP A 279 -25.32 -17.30 -18.06
C TRP A 279 -24.62 -17.93 -19.25
N HIS A 280 -24.16 -19.18 -19.13
CA HIS A 280 -23.44 -19.90 -20.18
C HIS A 280 -22.27 -19.09 -20.78
N LEU A 281 -21.59 -18.29 -19.94
CA LEU A 281 -20.48 -17.45 -20.37
C LEU A 281 -19.18 -18.24 -20.58
N PHE A 282 -19.02 -19.34 -19.86
CA PHE A 282 -17.84 -20.20 -19.89
C PHE A 282 -18.25 -21.67 -19.88
N GLU A 283 -17.44 -22.52 -20.51
CA GLU A 283 -17.75 -23.95 -20.63
C GLU A 283 -17.41 -24.74 -19.36
N THR A 284 -16.28 -24.41 -18.72
CA THR A 284 -15.78 -25.13 -17.53
C THR A 284 -15.17 -24.17 -16.52
N LEU A 285 -15.03 -24.63 -15.26
CA LEU A 285 -14.32 -23.87 -14.22
C LEU A 285 -12.85 -23.60 -14.59
N SER A 286 -12.23 -24.55 -15.29
CA SER A 286 -10.84 -24.43 -15.76
C SER A 286 -10.68 -23.53 -16.98
N ASP A 287 -11.75 -23.00 -17.57
CA ASP A 287 -11.63 -22.08 -18.70
C ASP A 287 -11.00 -20.75 -18.26
N PHE A 288 -9.74 -20.50 -18.63
CA PHE A 288 -9.06 -19.29 -18.21
C PHE A 288 -9.59 -17.98 -18.82
N ALA A 289 -10.53 -18.06 -19.76
CA ALA A 289 -11.32 -16.89 -20.18
C ALA A 289 -12.17 -16.29 -19.04
N ASN A 290 -12.39 -17.04 -17.95
CA ASN A 290 -13.10 -16.55 -16.77
C ASN A 290 -12.28 -15.64 -15.85
N LEU A 291 -10.97 -15.48 -16.09
CA LEU A 291 -10.10 -14.66 -15.25
C LEU A 291 -10.58 -13.21 -15.10
N PRO A 292 -11.02 -12.48 -16.16
CA PRO A 292 -11.54 -11.13 -16.02
C PRO A 292 -12.76 -11.04 -15.08
N LEU A 293 -13.60 -12.08 -15.03
CA LEU A 293 -14.71 -12.14 -14.08
C LEU A 293 -14.19 -12.28 -12.64
N LEU A 294 -13.22 -13.16 -12.39
CA LEU A 294 -12.61 -13.32 -11.07
C LEU A 294 -11.94 -12.03 -10.57
N VAL A 295 -11.24 -11.32 -11.47
CA VAL A 295 -10.62 -10.03 -11.18
C VAL A 295 -11.68 -8.94 -10.95
N LEU A 296 -12.77 -8.94 -11.72
CA LEU A 296 -13.88 -7.99 -11.57
C LEU A 296 -14.57 -8.15 -10.21
N ILE A 297 -14.89 -9.38 -9.80
CA ILE A 297 -15.47 -9.67 -8.48
C ILE A 297 -14.56 -9.14 -7.37
N SER A 298 -13.27 -9.47 -7.46
CA SER A 298 -12.27 -9.03 -6.47
C SER A 298 -12.17 -7.51 -6.40
N THR A 299 -12.19 -6.85 -7.57
CA THR A 299 -12.15 -5.38 -7.69
C THR A 299 -13.39 -4.72 -7.06
N VAL A 300 -14.59 -5.21 -7.37
CA VAL A 300 -15.85 -4.66 -6.85
C VAL A 300 -15.95 -4.88 -5.33
N LEU A 301 -15.65 -6.09 -4.84
CA LEU A 301 -15.64 -6.37 -3.41
C LEU A 301 -14.62 -5.50 -2.67
N GLY A 302 -13.41 -5.35 -3.23
CA GLY A 302 -12.37 -4.48 -2.69
C GLY A 302 -12.82 -3.03 -2.58
N PHE A 303 -13.46 -2.49 -3.62
CA PHE A 303 -14.00 -1.13 -3.63
C PHE A 303 -15.11 -0.94 -2.57
N LEU A 304 -16.03 -1.89 -2.44
CA LEU A 304 -17.11 -1.83 -1.46
C LEU A 304 -16.58 -1.90 -0.01
N LEU A 305 -15.55 -2.71 0.23
CA LEU A 305 -14.95 -2.88 1.55
C LEU A 305 -13.91 -1.80 1.90
N LEU A 306 -13.48 -1.00 0.93
CA LEU A 306 -12.45 0.01 1.10
C LEU A 306 -12.68 0.95 2.30
N PRO A 307 -13.89 1.51 2.52
CA PRO A 307 -14.13 2.39 3.67
C PRO A 307 -13.96 1.69 5.02
N ALA A 308 -14.33 0.41 5.10
CA ALA A 308 -14.21 -0.40 6.32
C ALA A 308 -12.73 -0.71 6.63
N VAL A 309 -11.96 -1.10 5.60
CA VAL A 309 -10.51 -1.32 5.73
C VAL A 309 -9.81 -0.02 6.14
N ASN A 310 -10.17 1.10 5.50
CA ASN A 310 -9.62 2.41 5.86
C ASN A 310 -10.02 2.86 7.27
N ALA A 311 -11.24 2.56 7.73
CA ALA A 311 -11.64 2.83 9.11
C ALA A 311 -10.82 2.03 10.13
N PHE A 312 -10.57 0.74 9.84
CA PHE A 312 -9.70 -0.10 10.67
C PHE A 312 -8.25 0.41 10.69
N SER A 313 -7.72 0.84 9.54
CA SER A 313 -6.40 1.47 9.44
C SER A 313 -6.34 2.74 10.32
N ARG A 314 -7.30 3.67 10.19
CA ARG A 314 -7.37 4.89 11.00
C ARG A 314 -7.48 4.61 12.50
N TYR A 315 -8.09 3.50 12.89
CA TYR A 315 -8.14 3.07 14.28
C TYR A 315 -6.75 2.66 14.78
N ASN A 316 -6.01 1.88 14.00
CA ASN A 316 -4.63 1.49 14.29
C ASN A 316 -3.69 2.70 14.38
N GLU A 317 -3.83 3.67 13.46
CA GLU A 317 -3.07 4.93 13.48
C GLU A 317 -3.21 5.68 14.80
N ARG A 318 -4.43 5.78 15.35
CA ARG A 318 -4.66 6.45 16.65
C ARG A 318 -4.00 5.71 17.81
N GLN A 319 -3.90 4.38 17.74
CA GLN A 319 -3.17 3.59 18.75
C GLN A 319 -1.67 3.84 18.65
N ALA A 320 -1.14 3.89 17.43
CA ALA A 320 0.27 4.17 17.18
C ALA A 320 0.66 5.60 17.60
N ASP A 321 -0.15 6.60 17.28
CA ASP A 321 0.03 7.99 17.75
C ASP A 321 0.07 8.08 19.27
N ARG A 322 -0.91 7.47 19.95
CA ARG A 322 -0.95 7.49 21.43
C ARG A 322 0.24 6.78 22.06
N TYR A 323 0.75 5.73 21.42
CA TYR A 323 1.98 5.09 21.85
C TYR A 323 3.18 6.03 21.67
N ALA A 324 3.29 6.71 20.52
CA ALA A 324 4.35 7.68 20.26
C ALA A 324 4.36 8.79 21.33
N PHE A 325 3.20 9.36 21.66
CA PHE A 325 3.08 10.44 22.66
C PHE A 325 3.56 10.03 24.05
N ARG A 326 3.45 8.74 24.40
CA ARG A 326 3.93 8.19 25.68
C ARG A 326 5.41 7.83 25.66
N SER A 327 5.97 7.61 24.47
CA SER A 327 7.31 7.02 24.30
C SER A 327 8.39 8.06 24.04
N ILE A 328 8.02 9.26 23.58
CA ILE A 328 8.94 10.36 23.32
C ILE A 328 9.01 11.35 24.48
N PRO A 329 10.16 12.03 24.67
CA PRO A 329 10.30 13.02 25.74
C PRO A 329 9.41 14.25 25.57
N ASP A 330 9.22 14.70 24.32
CA ASP A 330 8.46 15.91 24.01
C ASP A 330 7.55 15.70 22.79
N VAL A 331 6.25 15.84 23.00
CA VAL A 331 5.22 15.69 21.95
C VAL A 331 5.28 16.79 20.90
N ARG A 332 5.93 17.93 21.18
CA ARG A 332 6.18 18.98 20.19
C ARG A 332 7.03 18.47 19.02
N ALA A 333 7.92 17.50 19.24
CA ALA A 333 8.67 16.86 18.16
C ALA A 333 7.75 16.10 17.20
N PHE A 334 6.71 15.42 17.72
CA PHE A 334 5.69 14.77 16.88
C PHE A 334 4.91 15.80 16.06
N ILE A 335 4.42 16.88 16.71
CA ILE A 335 3.67 17.95 16.03
C ILE A 335 4.52 18.57 14.91
N SER A 336 5.78 18.90 15.20
CA SER A 336 6.72 19.46 14.21
C SER A 336 6.93 18.49 13.05
N SER A 337 7.20 17.20 13.34
CA SER A 337 7.40 16.18 12.32
C SER A 337 6.18 16.03 11.40
N MET A 338 4.97 16.01 11.94
CA MET A 338 3.72 15.91 11.15
C MET A 338 3.51 17.12 10.25
N ASN A 339 3.79 18.33 10.75
CA ASN A 339 3.68 19.55 9.96
C ASN A 339 4.72 19.64 8.84
N LYS A 340 5.96 19.19 9.10
CA LYS A 340 7.01 19.07 8.08
C LYS A 340 6.66 18.01 7.04
N LEU A 341 6.19 16.83 7.45
CA LEU A 341 5.75 15.76 6.55
C LEU A 341 4.62 16.25 5.65
N ALA A 342 3.65 16.98 6.23
CA ALA A 342 2.56 17.57 5.46
C ALA A 342 3.08 18.55 4.39
N ALA A 343 4.00 19.43 4.77
CA ALA A 343 4.57 20.43 3.86
C ALA A 343 5.42 19.78 2.75
N GLN A 344 6.36 18.92 3.13
CA GLN A 344 7.31 18.29 2.19
C GLN A 344 6.62 17.31 1.23
N ASN A 345 5.57 16.61 1.68
CA ASN A 345 4.85 15.65 0.85
C ASN A 345 3.65 16.27 0.12
N LEU A 346 3.39 17.56 0.30
CA LEU A 346 2.17 18.25 -0.13
C LEU A 346 0.90 17.47 0.29
N ALA A 347 0.87 16.94 1.51
CA ALA A 347 -0.27 16.19 2.01
C ALA A 347 -1.40 17.13 2.45
N GLU A 348 -2.65 16.73 2.23
CA GLU A 348 -3.81 17.43 2.78
C GLU A 348 -3.88 17.24 4.30
N ARG A 349 -3.76 18.34 5.04
CA ARG A 349 -3.89 18.40 6.49
C ARG A 349 -5.34 18.29 6.92
N SER A 350 -6.27 18.87 6.16
CA SER A 350 -7.70 18.93 6.50
C SER A 350 -8.58 18.56 5.31
N PRO A 351 -8.52 17.30 4.83
CA PRO A 351 -9.41 16.80 3.79
C PRO A 351 -10.88 16.88 4.21
N SER A 352 -11.79 16.90 3.23
CA SER A 352 -13.22 16.80 3.52
C SER A 352 -13.56 15.45 4.18
N LYS A 353 -14.62 15.42 4.99
CA LYS A 353 -15.02 14.20 5.72
C LYS A 353 -15.26 13.01 4.79
N TRP A 354 -15.85 13.24 3.62
CA TRP A 354 -16.09 12.20 2.62
C TRP A 354 -14.80 11.66 2.01
N VAL A 355 -13.88 12.56 1.65
CA VAL A 355 -12.57 12.17 1.11
C VAL A 355 -11.80 11.33 2.12
N GLU A 356 -11.77 11.76 3.38
CA GLU A 356 -11.07 11.00 4.42
C GLU A 356 -11.74 9.66 4.71
N TRP A 357 -13.07 9.63 4.81
CA TRP A 357 -13.82 8.40 5.07
C TRP A 357 -13.55 7.34 4.02
N PHE A 358 -13.62 7.72 2.74
CA PHE A 358 -13.51 6.79 1.62
C PHE A 358 -12.06 6.48 1.23
N PHE A 359 -11.22 7.50 1.04
CA PHE A 359 -9.89 7.34 0.40
C PHE A 359 -8.71 7.27 1.39
N HIS A 360 -8.83 7.81 2.61
CA HIS A 360 -7.67 7.94 3.49
C HIS A 360 -7.57 6.79 4.49
N SER A 361 -6.45 6.06 4.45
CA SER A 361 -6.08 5.05 5.46
C SER A 361 -5.59 5.68 6.78
N HIS A 362 -5.22 6.96 6.77
CA HIS A 362 -4.74 7.71 7.93
C HIS A 362 -5.72 8.81 8.33
N PRO A 363 -5.85 9.12 9.64
CA PRO A 363 -6.57 10.31 10.07
C PRO A 363 -5.94 11.57 9.47
N ALA A 364 -6.76 12.60 9.22
CA ALA A 364 -6.29 13.91 8.82
C ALA A 364 -5.16 14.42 9.73
N ILE A 365 -4.10 15.01 9.14
CA ILE A 365 -2.93 15.47 9.89
C ILE A 365 -3.34 16.51 10.95
N SER A 366 -4.30 17.39 10.63
CA SER A 366 -4.85 18.34 11.60
C SER A 366 -5.43 17.67 12.85
N ARG A 367 -6.08 16.51 12.71
CA ARG A 367 -6.60 15.74 13.86
C ARG A 367 -5.50 15.07 14.65
N ARG A 368 -4.46 14.57 13.99
CA ARG A 368 -3.29 13.97 14.66
C ARG A 368 -2.54 15.02 15.47
N VAL A 369 -2.32 16.20 14.90
CA VAL A 369 -1.73 17.37 15.57
C VAL A 369 -2.60 17.80 16.75
N ALA A 370 -3.91 17.99 16.56
CA ALA A 370 -4.82 18.37 17.65
C ALA A 370 -4.83 17.35 18.79
N ALA A 371 -4.74 16.04 18.48
CA ALA A 371 -4.64 15.00 19.50
C ALA A 371 -3.32 15.07 20.28
N ALA A 372 -2.21 15.40 19.61
CA ALA A 372 -0.91 15.60 20.22
C ALA A 372 -0.87 16.86 21.12
N GLU A 373 -1.46 17.97 20.67
CA GLU A 373 -1.62 19.18 21.48
C GLU A 373 -2.47 18.92 22.74
N ALA A 374 -3.60 18.23 22.56
CA ALA A 374 -4.47 17.84 23.65
C ALA A 374 -3.77 16.90 24.65
N TRP A 375 -2.82 16.08 24.20
CA TRP A 375 -1.98 15.25 25.07
C TRP A 375 -0.99 16.11 25.87
N SER A 376 -0.31 17.05 25.21
CA SER A 376 0.64 17.97 25.86
C SER A 376 0.00 18.83 26.95
N ASN A 377 -1.28 19.17 26.81
CA ASN A 377 -2.03 19.98 27.76
C ASN A 377 -2.65 19.18 28.92
N ARG A 378 -2.39 17.87 29.02
CA ARG A 378 -2.93 17.06 30.14
C ARG A 378 -2.17 17.35 31.44
N PRO A 379 -2.86 17.52 32.57
CA PRO A 379 -2.20 17.63 33.86
C PRO A 379 -1.44 16.32 34.19
N PRO A 380 -0.28 16.41 34.88
CA PRO A 380 0.63 15.28 35.07
C PRO A 380 0.04 14.04 35.78
N SER A 381 -1.12 14.13 36.43
CA SER A 381 -1.77 13.03 37.14
C SER A 381 -2.48 12.00 36.25
N ALA A 382 -2.61 12.23 34.94
CA ALA A 382 -3.33 11.35 34.02
C ALA A 382 -2.42 10.47 33.11
N ALA A 383 -1.09 10.58 33.25
CA ALA A 383 -0.14 9.89 32.37
C ALA A 383 0.22 8.46 32.83
N VAL A 384 -0.22 8.03 34.02
CA VAL A 384 0.06 6.70 34.60
C VAL A 384 -1.24 5.90 34.77
N ARG A 385 -1.89 5.54 33.65
CA ARG A 385 -2.77 4.36 33.55
C ARG A 385 -2.75 3.78 32.13
#